data_AF-A0A2G6DKA4-F1
#
_entry.id   AF-A0A2G6DKA4-F1
#
_cell.length_a   1.000
_cell.length_b   1.000
_cell.length_c   1.000
_cell.angle_alpha   90.00
_cell.angle_beta   90.00
_cell.angle_gamma   90.00
#
_symmetry.space_group_name_H-M   'P 1'
#
loop_
_entity.id
_entity.type
_entity.pdbx_description
1 polymer ?
#
loop_
_entity_poly.entity_id
_entity_poly.type
_entity_poly.pdbx_seq_one_letter_code
_entity_poly.pdbx_strand_id
1 'polypeptide(L)'
;MKLSMLSVLAGFVLFLGASLVACAGNAKDAVSVRTAPVAGNVELVECQNPRPEICYELYAPVCAVRDKGIRCITTPCPSTERVTYPNDCKACADPSVVSYLPGGECP
;
A
#
# COMPACT_ATOMS: atom_id res chain seq x y z
N MET A 1 -5.37 30.46 58.65
CA MET A 1 -5.18 29.12 58.03
C MET A 1 -6.07 28.84 56.80
N LYS A 2 -7.00 29.71 56.38
CA LYS A 2 -7.86 29.47 55.19
C LYS A 2 -7.23 29.87 53.84
N LEU A 3 -6.18 30.68 53.82
CA LEU A 3 -5.56 31.20 52.59
C LEU A 3 -4.60 30.20 51.90
N SER A 4 -4.07 29.22 52.64
CA SER A 4 -3.17 28.18 52.13
C SER A 4 -3.88 27.05 51.38
N MET A 5 -5.20 26.91 51.53
CA MET A 5 -5.96 25.82 50.91
C MET A 5 -6.40 26.18 49.48
N LEU A 6 -6.59 27.47 49.21
CA LEU A 6 -6.92 27.98 47.87
C LEU A 6 -5.74 27.85 46.89
N SER A 7 -4.50 28.02 47.35
CA SER A 7 -3.30 27.93 46.50
C SER A 7 -2.98 26.49 46.10
N VAL A 8 -3.29 25.51 46.95
CA VAL A 8 -3.07 24.08 46.66
C VAL A 8 -4.10 23.57 45.65
N LEU A 9 -5.36 24.01 45.76
CA LEU A 9 -6.42 23.69 44.79
C LEU A 9 -6.16 24.32 43.42
N ALA A 10 -5.68 25.56 43.36
CA ALA A 10 -5.31 26.21 42.10
C ALA A 10 -4.10 25.55 41.42
N GLY A 11 -3.11 25.09 42.19
CA GLY A 11 -1.93 24.40 41.67
C GLY A 11 -2.26 23.01 41.10
N PHE A 12 -3.19 22.29 41.72
CA PHE A 12 -3.58 20.94 41.27
C PHE A 12 -4.41 20.96 39.98
N VAL A 13 -5.24 21.99 39.79
CA VAL A 13 -6.03 22.18 38.56
C VAL A 13 -5.15 22.61 37.37
N LEU A 14 -4.06 23.34 37.62
CA LEU A 14 -3.08 23.72 36.59
C LEU A 14 -2.22 22.54 36.09
N PHE A 15 -1.98 21.53 36.92
CA PHE A 15 -1.15 20.38 36.54
C PHE A 15 -1.91 19.29 35.74
N LEU A 16 -3.23 19.18 35.90
CA LEU A 16 -4.08 18.21 35.19
C LEU A 16 -4.57 18.68 33.81
N GLY A 17 -4.43 19.97 33.48
CA GLY A 17 -4.89 20.55 32.21
C GLY A 17 -3.92 20.42 31.02
N ALA A 18 -2.71 19.90 31.23
CA ALA A 18 -1.65 19.90 30.21
C ALA A 18 -1.64 18.68 29.26
N SER A 19 -2.56 17.73 29.40
CA SER A 19 -2.44 16.41 28.75
C SER A 19 -3.32 16.16 27.51
N LEU A 20 -4.07 17.16 27.00
CA LEU A 20 -5.09 16.92 25.95
C LEU A 20 -4.87 17.62 24.60
N VAL A 21 -3.67 18.12 24.28
CA VAL A 21 -3.37 18.61 22.92
C VAL A 21 -2.28 17.76 22.28
N ALA A 22 -2.71 16.68 21.62
CA ALA A 22 -1.90 15.94 20.66
C ALA A 22 -2.79 15.47 19.51
N CYS A 23 -2.88 16.30 18.46
CA CYS A 23 -3.24 15.92 17.09
C CYS A 23 -2.84 17.06 16.15
N ALA A 24 -1.61 17.02 15.64
CA ALA A 24 -1.19 17.76 14.46
C ALA A 24 -0.15 16.93 13.71
N GLY A 25 -0.59 15.84 13.07
CA GLY A 25 0.21 15.13 12.10
C GLY A 25 0.45 16.01 10.88
N ASN A 26 1.63 16.62 10.79
CA ASN A 26 2.18 17.15 9.55
C ASN A 26 3.16 16.11 8.99
N ALA A 27 2.65 15.17 8.21
CA ALA A 27 3.47 14.35 7.31
C ALA A 27 3.19 14.84 5.89
N LYS A 28 4.06 15.73 5.41
CA LYS A 28 4.18 16.06 4.00
C LYS A 28 4.94 14.92 3.31
N ASP A 29 4.27 13.82 3.04
CA ASP A 29 4.74 12.88 2.04
C ASP A 29 4.14 13.30 0.70
N ALA A 30 4.88 14.17 0.00
CA ALA A 30 4.64 14.43 -1.40
C ALA A 30 5.06 13.18 -2.20
N VAL A 31 4.19 12.18 -2.26
CA VAL A 31 4.21 11.22 -3.35
C VAL A 31 3.96 12.03 -4.62
N SER A 32 5.00 12.21 -5.42
CA SER A 32 4.90 12.79 -6.76
C SER A 32 4.18 11.80 -7.67
N VAL A 33 2.88 11.65 -7.50
CA VAL A 33 2.01 11.06 -8.52
C VAL A 33 2.00 12.05 -9.68
N ARG A 34 2.76 11.73 -10.73
CA ARG A 34 2.58 12.40 -12.02
C ARG A 34 1.24 11.95 -12.58
N THR A 35 0.16 12.61 -12.18
CA THR A 35 -1.14 12.45 -12.83
C THR A 35 -1.07 13.14 -14.19
N ALA A 36 -0.61 12.42 -15.21
CA ALA A 36 -1.06 12.68 -16.56
C ALA A 36 -2.51 12.14 -16.67
N PRO A 37 -3.45 12.89 -17.26
CA PRO A 37 -4.80 12.39 -17.45
C PRO A 37 -4.76 11.39 -18.61
N VAL A 38 -4.78 10.08 -18.34
CA VAL A 38 -4.91 9.07 -19.39
C VAL A 38 -6.36 8.64 -19.48
N ALA A 39 -7.01 9.10 -20.54
CA ALA A 39 -8.26 8.54 -21.01
C ALA A 39 -8.07 7.04 -21.31
N GLY A 40 -8.81 6.19 -20.59
CA GLY A 40 -9.28 4.88 -21.07
C GLY A 40 -8.23 3.82 -21.45
N ASN A 41 -7.07 3.76 -20.80
CA ASN A 41 -6.18 2.60 -20.89
C ASN A 41 -5.91 2.05 -19.49
N VAL A 42 -6.23 0.77 -19.27
CA VAL A 42 -5.86 0.05 -18.05
C VAL A 42 -4.33 -0.05 -18.03
N GLU A 43 -3.69 0.77 -17.21
CA GLU A 43 -2.24 0.81 -17.08
C GLU A 43 -1.72 -0.45 -16.36
N LEU A 44 -0.70 -1.07 -16.93
CA LEU A 44 0.00 -2.22 -16.34
C LEU A 44 0.82 -1.75 -15.14
N VAL A 45 0.63 -2.38 -13.98
CA VAL A 45 1.32 -2.02 -12.73
C VAL A 45 2.46 -3.01 -12.46
N GLU A 46 3.70 -2.51 -12.36
CA GLU A 46 4.88 -3.33 -12.05
C GLU A 46 5.02 -3.64 -10.55
N CYS A 47 5.41 -4.88 -10.23
CA CYS A 47 5.66 -5.29 -8.85
C CYS A 47 7.01 -4.77 -8.36
N GLN A 48 7.00 -4.03 -7.24
CA GLN A 48 8.18 -3.42 -6.64
C GLN A 48 8.84 -4.33 -5.59
N ASN A 49 10.12 -4.07 -5.32
CA ASN A 49 10.86 -4.69 -4.21
C ASN A 49 10.95 -3.75 -3.00
N PRO A 50 10.96 -4.28 -1.76
CA PRO A 50 10.84 -5.70 -1.39
C PRO A 50 9.44 -6.26 -1.64
N ARG A 51 9.35 -7.56 -1.97
CA ARG A 51 8.05 -8.23 -2.18
C ARG A 51 7.31 -8.37 -0.84
N PRO A 52 5.98 -8.24 -0.82
CA PRO A 52 5.20 -8.40 0.40
C PRO A 52 5.22 -9.85 0.88
N GLU A 53 5.51 -10.05 2.17
CA GLU A 53 5.46 -11.38 2.83
C GLU A 53 4.09 -11.67 3.45
N ILE A 54 3.30 -10.61 3.73
CA ILE A 54 1.97 -10.69 4.32
C ILE A 54 1.00 -9.95 3.41
N CYS A 55 -0.10 -10.63 3.05
CA CYS A 55 -1.15 -10.06 2.22
C CYS A 55 -2.51 -10.12 2.88
N TYR A 56 -3.37 -9.17 2.53
CA TYR A 56 -4.78 -9.18 2.93
C TYR A 56 -5.58 -10.22 2.15
N GLU A 57 -6.70 -10.63 2.74
CA GLU A 57 -7.60 -11.65 2.18
C GLU A 57 -8.79 -11.07 1.38
N LEU A 58 -8.82 -9.76 1.13
CA LEU A 58 -9.83 -9.15 0.26
C LEU A 58 -9.70 -9.71 -1.16
N TYR A 59 -10.78 -10.28 -1.68
CA TYR A 59 -10.86 -10.72 -3.07
C TYR A 59 -11.15 -9.53 -3.99
N ALA A 60 -10.12 -9.09 -4.72
CA ALA A 60 -10.17 -8.00 -5.69
C ALA A 60 -9.24 -8.39 -6.86
N PRO A 61 -9.69 -9.29 -7.75
CA PRO A 61 -8.79 -10.03 -8.62
C PRO A 61 -8.07 -9.14 -9.64
N VAL A 62 -6.86 -9.58 -10.00
CA VAL A 62 -6.01 -8.93 -10.99
C VAL A 62 -5.47 -9.95 -11.98
N CYS A 63 -5.19 -9.51 -13.20
CA CYS A 63 -4.54 -10.35 -14.21
C CYS A 63 -3.03 -10.09 -14.21
N ALA A 64 -2.28 -11.01 -13.60
CA ALA A 64 -0.83 -10.92 -13.46
C ALA A 64 -0.10 -11.47 -14.67
N VAL A 65 1.04 -10.88 -15.02
CA VAL A 65 2.03 -11.42 -15.96
C VAL A 65 3.08 -12.15 -15.15
N ARG A 66 3.15 -13.46 -15.32
CA ARG A 66 4.07 -14.35 -14.61
C ARG A 66 5.13 -14.90 -15.55
N ASP A 67 6.38 -14.85 -15.14
CA ASP A 67 7.51 -15.50 -15.81
C ASP A 67 7.46 -17.01 -15.53
N LYS A 68 7.52 -17.82 -16.59
CA LYS A 68 7.53 -19.29 -16.48
C LYS A 68 8.93 -19.86 -16.30
N GLY A 69 9.96 -19.02 -16.23
CA GLY A 69 11.37 -19.44 -16.15
C GLY A 69 11.91 -20.04 -17.45
N ILE A 70 11.11 -20.04 -18.52
CA ILE A 70 11.51 -20.60 -19.82
C ILE A 70 12.42 -19.61 -20.53
N ARG A 71 13.56 -20.09 -21.03
CA ARG A 71 14.49 -19.34 -21.88
C ARG A 71 14.75 -20.14 -23.15
N CYS A 72 14.21 -19.71 -24.29
CA CYS A 72 14.33 -20.43 -25.55
C CYS A 72 15.38 -19.81 -26.46
N ILE A 73 15.98 -20.64 -27.32
CA ILE A 73 16.91 -20.20 -28.37
C ILE A 73 16.14 -19.84 -29.66
N THR A 74 15.00 -20.50 -29.89
CA THR A 74 14.16 -20.34 -31.10
C THR A 74 12.74 -19.87 -30.75
N THR A 75 12.05 -19.27 -31.71
CA THR A 75 10.68 -18.73 -31.55
C THR A 75 9.61 -19.66 -32.13
N PRO A 76 8.37 -19.64 -31.58
CA PRO A 76 7.88 -18.78 -30.49
C PRO A 76 8.34 -19.26 -29.10
N CYS A 77 8.74 -18.31 -28.26
CA CYS A 77 9.13 -18.59 -26.87
C CYS A 77 8.08 -18.01 -25.92
N PRO A 78 7.10 -18.80 -25.47
CA PRO A 78 6.14 -18.34 -24.48
C PRO A 78 6.81 -18.35 -23.11
N SER A 79 7.66 -17.36 -22.81
CA SER A 79 8.38 -17.23 -21.53
C SER A 79 7.53 -16.67 -20.41
N THR A 80 6.41 -16.03 -20.73
CA THR A 80 5.45 -15.50 -19.76
C THR A 80 4.07 -16.08 -19.97
N GLU A 81 3.22 -15.95 -18.97
CA GLU A 81 1.79 -16.26 -19.03
C GLU A 81 0.97 -15.23 -18.25
N ARG A 82 -0.33 -15.22 -18.51
CA ARG A 82 -1.31 -14.41 -17.79
C ARG A 82 -2.07 -15.29 -16.82
N VAL A 83 -2.10 -14.91 -15.55
CA VAL A 83 -2.72 -15.69 -14.47
C VAL A 83 -3.52 -14.77 -13.56
N THR A 84 -4.75 -15.17 -13.22
CA THR A 84 -5.57 -14.47 -12.25
C THR A 84 -5.04 -14.71 -10.84
N TYR A 85 -4.80 -13.63 -10.10
CA TYR A 85 -4.51 -13.68 -8.67
C TYR A 85 -5.68 -13.08 -7.88
N PRO A 86 -5.93 -13.52 -6.63
CA PRO A 86 -7.08 -13.05 -5.85
C PRO A 86 -7.04 -11.56 -5.53
N ASN A 87 -5.84 -10.99 -5.44
CA ASN A 87 -5.60 -9.56 -5.35
C ASN A 87 -4.17 -9.23 -5.81
N ASP A 88 -3.92 -7.93 -5.99
CA ASP A 88 -2.63 -7.31 -6.30
C ASP A 88 -1.52 -7.67 -5.31
N CYS A 89 -1.78 -7.69 -4.00
CA CYS A 89 -0.78 -8.08 -3.02
C CYS A 89 -0.31 -9.52 -3.26
N LYS A 90 -1.24 -10.48 -3.35
CA LYS A 90 -0.93 -11.89 -3.59
C LYS A 90 -0.26 -12.10 -4.96
N ALA A 91 -0.58 -11.26 -5.95
CA ALA A 91 0.12 -11.25 -7.23
C ALA A 91 1.60 -10.86 -7.04
N CYS A 92 1.87 -9.71 -6.42
CA CYS A 92 3.24 -9.23 -6.26
C CYS A 92 4.04 -9.96 -5.17
N ALA A 93 3.39 -10.70 -4.28
CA ALA A 93 4.06 -11.63 -3.35
C ALA A 93 4.73 -12.81 -4.08
N ASP A 94 4.20 -13.23 -5.24
CA ASP A 94 4.83 -14.25 -6.08
C ASP A 94 6.08 -13.64 -6.76
N PRO A 95 7.28 -14.17 -6.48
CA PRO A 95 8.52 -13.65 -7.05
C PRO A 95 8.59 -13.81 -8.58
N SER A 96 7.77 -14.69 -9.14
CA SER A 96 7.69 -14.95 -10.59
C SER A 96 6.78 -13.95 -11.31
N VAL A 97 5.95 -13.19 -10.58
CA VAL A 97 5.10 -12.15 -11.17
C VAL A 97 5.90 -10.87 -11.36
N VAL A 98 5.87 -10.34 -12.58
CA VAL A 98 6.56 -9.09 -12.95
C VAL A 98 5.65 -7.87 -12.86
N SER A 99 4.36 -8.05 -13.18
CA SER A 99 3.38 -6.96 -13.23
C SER A 99 1.96 -7.50 -13.20
N TYR A 100 0.97 -6.66 -12.96
CA TYR A 100 -0.45 -7.01 -13.06
C TYR A 100 -1.26 -5.90 -13.73
N LEU A 101 -2.36 -6.31 -14.36
CA LEU A 101 -3.41 -5.39 -14.82
C LEU A 101 -4.50 -5.32 -13.75
N PRO A 102 -4.80 -4.12 -13.23
CA PRO A 102 -5.95 -3.93 -12.37
C PRO A 102 -7.25 -4.06 -13.19
N GLY A 103 -8.36 -4.36 -12.51
CA GLY A 103 -9.68 -4.35 -13.15
C GLY A 103 -10.27 -5.72 -13.46
N GLY A 104 -9.70 -6.81 -12.93
CA GLY A 104 -10.36 -8.11 -12.90
C GLY A 104 -9.47 -9.29 -13.26
N GLU A 105 -10.13 -10.41 -13.52
CA GLU A 105 -9.52 -11.69 -13.90
C GLU A 105 -8.97 -11.66 -15.33
N CYS A 106 -8.08 -12.60 -15.67
CA CYS A 106 -7.61 -12.73 -17.04
C CYS A 106 -8.72 -13.23 -18.00
N PRO A 107 -8.72 -12.80 -19.27
CA PRO A 107 -9.67 -13.26 -20.29
C PRO A 107 -9.46 -14.72 -20.70
#